data_AF-A0A1M2VRZ9-F1
#
_entry.id   AF-A0A1M2VRZ9-F1
#
_cell.length_a   1.000
_cell.length_b   1.000
_cell.length_c   1.000
_cell.angle_alpha   90.00
_cell.angle_beta   90.00
_cell.angle_gamma   90.00
#
_symmetry.space_group_name_H-M   'P 1'
#
loop_
_entity.id
_entity.type
_entity.pdbx_description
1 polymer ?
#
loop_
_entity_poly.entity_id
_entity_poly.type
_entity_poly.pdbx_seq_one_letter_code
_entity_poly.pdbx_strand_id
1 'polypeptide(L)'
;MQEVICDLLNRSEYRSPKSATDYELRRALAEEVAEWKTHVALAFLTKSVDASCNYVETVYGHTPAAHKHYIALYTVCMLYADDLGDHDPGAVMQFTRRFVRAEPQPHAVFECLADLLRRAHELWPQFGADCVITGTLDALAANHVECMTRGMSVKPHATRYPAYLRLRAGIGAPFTHFVFPNCWRETPESYVQILPLSFYKEELAGETNNYIHLRAAAEQTSTDTILRKLVEEVTDTARRVVKIAADDEELSRIWNRYMQPGSLLWNTMNVSFTSSTLTNSTVVDSATSQLLFELSTPFGLHYKTILKNAQNNVIGEFKQGSLHDEVTYQGRTMRVSEWLPKKSLLSRFVQSAEPLLVKQQQSAHCFFNVSSSRTFEAPNGRSYRWDTGGIWKGGWRLFDCQTEELVASGHNKKLFSTKMNIDVVQDGLPILDVIVLSFAICELMRKREEDVTVNATTYMNA
;
A
#
# COMPACT_ATOMS: atom_id res chain seq x y z
N MET A 1 -13.51 -12.72 -7.93
CA MET A 1 -13.03 -11.85 -6.84
C MET A 1 -13.22 -10.37 -7.19
N GLN A 2 -12.71 -9.86 -8.32
CA GLN A 2 -12.93 -8.46 -8.73
C GLN A 2 -14.42 -8.05 -8.71
N GLU A 3 -15.32 -8.86 -9.28
CA GLU A 3 -16.77 -8.61 -9.21
C GLU A 3 -17.31 -8.56 -7.78
N VAL A 4 -16.77 -9.39 -6.88
CA VAL A 4 -17.21 -9.49 -5.48
C VAL A 4 -16.72 -8.29 -4.66
N ILE A 5 -15.51 -7.79 -4.96
CA ILE A 5 -14.97 -6.57 -4.38
C ILE A 5 -15.74 -5.34 -4.92
N CYS A 6 -16.00 -5.28 -6.22
CA CYS A 6 -16.83 -4.22 -6.80
C CYS A 6 -18.25 -4.22 -6.21
N ASP A 7 -18.86 -5.38 -5.99
CA ASP A 7 -20.15 -5.50 -5.31
C ASP A 7 -20.09 -4.93 -3.88
N LEU A 8 -19.08 -5.32 -3.10
CA LEU A 8 -18.89 -4.81 -1.74
C LEU A 8 -18.73 -3.28 -1.72
N LEU A 9 -17.90 -2.72 -2.60
CA LEU A 9 -17.65 -1.28 -2.69
C LEU A 9 -18.91 -0.50 -3.09
N ASN A 10 -19.65 -1.00 -4.09
CA ASN A 10 -20.91 -0.41 -4.53
C ASN A 10 -21.95 -0.42 -3.40
N ARG A 11 -22.09 -1.55 -2.69
CA ARG A 11 -23.02 -1.71 -1.55
C ARG A 11 -22.64 -0.88 -0.33
N SER A 12 -21.36 -0.54 -0.21
CA SER A 12 -20.83 0.31 0.86
C SER A 12 -20.89 1.80 0.51
N GLU A 13 -21.37 2.16 -0.69
CA GLU A 13 -21.38 3.52 -1.22
C GLU A 13 -20.02 4.21 -1.06
N TYR A 14 -18.96 3.47 -1.37
CA TYR A 14 -17.60 3.92 -1.10
C TYR A 14 -17.27 5.24 -1.79
N ARG A 15 -16.62 6.15 -1.07
CA ARG A 15 -16.06 7.40 -1.59
C ARG A 15 -14.62 7.55 -1.17
N SER A 16 -13.76 7.93 -2.12
CA SER A 16 -12.37 8.25 -1.82
C SER A 16 -12.29 9.34 -0.73
N PRO A 17 -11.74 9.03 0.45
CA PRO A 17 -11.54 10.01 1.49
C PRO A 17 -10.42 10.96 1.05
N LYS A 18 -10.80 12.18 0.67
CA LYS A 18 -9.88 13.25 0.27
C LYS A 18 -9.16 13.83 1.49
N SER A 19 -8.37 13.00 2.17
CA SER A 19 -7.65 13.42 3.37
C SER A 19 -6.46 14.30 3.02
N ALA A 20 -6.30 15.37 3.79
CA ALA A 20 -5.14 16.24 3.68
C ALA A 20 -3.91 15.57 4.30
N THR A 21 -2.77 15.75 3.66
CA THR A 21 -1.47 15.31 4.18
C THR A 21 -1.10 16.07 5.45
N ASP A 22 -0.73 15.36 6.50
CA ASP A 22 -0.24 15.91 7.76
C ASP A 22 1.30 15.89 7.76
N TYR A 23 1.89 16.96 7.23
CA TYR A 23 3.35 17.06 7.07
C TYR A 23 4.11 17.03 8.40
N GLU A 24 3.50 17.55 9.47
CA GLU A 24 4.11 17.57 10.80
C GLU A 24 4.12 16.16 11.41
N LEU A 25 3.01 15.42 11.32
CA LEU A 25 2.95 14.01 11.70
C LEU A 25 4.03 13.19 10.97
N ARG A 26 4.10 13.32 9.64
CA ARG A 26 5.07 12.58 8.82
C ARG A 26 6.52 12.91 9.19
N ARG A 27 6.83 14.19 9.44
CA ARG A 27 8.18 14.60 9.85
C ARG A 27 8.53 14.01 11.22
N ALA A 28 7.66 14.21 12.22
CA ALA A 28 7.90 13.73 13.59
C ALA A 28 8.07 12.20 13.63
N LEU A 29 7.23 11.47 12.89
CA LEU A 29 7.32 10.01 12.81
C LEU A 29 8.61 9.55 12.13
N ALA A 30 9.01 10.21 11.04
CA ALA A 30 10.25 9.87 10.34
C ALA A 30 11.49 10.13 11.19
N GLU A 31 11.51 11.23 11.95
CA GLU A 31 12.59 11.56 12.89
C GLU A 31 12.71 10.48 13.98
N GLU A 32 11.61 10.10 14.61
CA GLU A 32 11.61 9.09 15.68
C GLU A 32 12.02 7.70 15.17
N VAL A 33 11.49 7.28 14.01
CA VAL A 33 11.82 5.98 13.41
C VAL A 33 13.28 5.92 12.93
N ALA A 34 13.87 7.06 12.53
CA ALA A 34 15.27 7.11 12.11
C ALA A 34 16.25 6.84 13.27
N GLU A 35 15.84 7.07 14.51
CA GLU A 35 16.67 6.79 15.70
C GLU A 35 16.69 5.30 16.06
N TRP A 36 15.74 4.51 15.53
CA TRP A 36 15.65 3.10 15.83
C TRP A 36 16.82 2.33 15.22
N LYS A 37 17.65 1.75 16.08
CA LYS A 37 18.65 0.77 15.69
C LYS A 37 17.96 -0.54 15.34
N THR A 38 17.62 -0.72 14.07
CA THR A 38 16.96 -1.91 13.55
C THR A 38 17.85 -2.65 12.56
N HIS A 39 17.56 -3.93 12.33
CA HIS A 39 18.20 -4.74 11.29
C HIS A 39 17.43 -4.73 9.97
N VAL A 40 16.24 -4.11 9.94
CA VAL A 40 15.44 -3.96 8.72
C VAL A 40 15.98 -2.80 7.89
N ALA A 41 15.83 -2.90 6.57
CA ALA A 41 16.34 -1.85 5.72
C ALA A 41 15.53 -0.56 5.81
N LEU A 42 16.24 0.56 5.64
CA LEU A 42 15.66 1.90 5.69
C LEU A 42 14.45 2.06 4.76
N ALA A 43 14.49 1.45 3.57
CA ALA A 43 13.38 1.50 2.62
C ALA A 43 12.09 0.84 3.16
N PHE A 44 12.19 -0.18 4.00
CA PHE A 44 11.02 -0.76 4.68
C PHE A 44 10.46 0.24 5.69
N LEU A 45 11.31 0.81 6.56
CA LEU A 45 10.88 1.78 7.56
C LEU A 45 10.23 3.02 6.94
N THR A 46 10.81 3.57 5.87
CA THR A 46 10.21 4.71 5.15
C THR A 46 8.84 4.36 4.59
N LYS A 47 8.69 3.17 3.97
CA LYS A 47 7.38 2.72 3.47
C LYS A 47 6.37 2.51 4.58
N SER A 48 6.79 1.94 5.71
CA SER A 48 5.92 1.73 6.88
C SER A 48 5.47 3.05 7.49
N VAL A 49 6.34 4.06 7.55
CA VAL A 49 6.00 5.43 7.96
C VAL A 49 5.01 6.07 7.01
N ASP A 50 5.24 5.99 5.70
CA ASP A 50 4.32 6.55 4.70
C ASP A 50 2.96 5.86 4.74
N ALA A 51 2.94 4.53 4.87
CA ALA A 51 1.71 3.74 4.96
C ALA A 51 0.93 4.05 6.24
N SER A 52 1.61 4.13 7.38
CA SER A 52 0.95 4.43 8.67
C SER A 52 0.41 5.85 8.70
N CYS A 53 1.16 6.84 8.20
CA CYS A 53 0.69 8.23 8.12
C CYS A 53 -0.52 8.34 7.20
N ASN A 54 -0.47 7.74 6.00
CA ASN A 54 -1.61 7.73 5.08
C ASN A 54 -2.84 7.08 5.73
N TYR A 55 -2.66 5.92 6.38
CA TYR A 55 -3.73 5.24 7.08
C TYR A 55 -4.34 6.13 8.18
N VAL A 56 -3.51 6.81 8.97
CA VAL A 56 -3.97 7.68 10.06
C VAL A 56 -4.65 8.96 9.57
N GLU A 57 -4.05 9.66 8.61
CA GLU A 57 -4.63 10.84 7.94
C GLU A 57 -6.02 10.53 7.40
N THR A 58 -6.21 9.29 6.97
CA THR A 58 -7.47 8.89 6.36
C THR A 58 -8.51 8.40 7.36
N VAL A 59 -8.15 7.45 8.21
CA VAL A 59 -9.07 6.75 9.11
C VAL A 59 -9.32 7.54 10.40
N TYR A 60 -8.28 8.21 10.92
CA TYR A 60 -8.30 8.87 12.22
C TYR A 60 -8.06 10.38 12.11
N GLY A 61 -8.33 10.97 10.95
CA GLY A 61 -8.15 12.41 10.71
C GLY A 61 -8.99 13.31 11.63
N HIS A 62 -10.03 12.76 12.30
CA HIS A 62 -10.81 13.47 13.33
C HIS A 62 -10.15 13.50 14.72
N THR A 63 -9.12 12.67 14.95
CA THR A 63 -8.47 12.58 16.26
C THR A 63 -7.41 13.68 16.44
N PRO A 64 -7.12 14.10 17.68
CA PRO A 64 -6.09 15.10 17.95
C PRO A 64 -4.68 14.67 17.50
N ALA A 65 -3.77 15.64 17.38
CA ALA A 65 -2.40 15.39 16.90
C ALA A 65 -1.64 14.32 17.72
N ALA A 66 -1.77 14.33 19.05
CA ALA A 66 -1.13 13.35 19.92
C ALA A 66 -1.63 11.92 19.67
N HIS A 67 -2.94 11.75 19.46
CA HIS A 67 -3.55 10.47 19.09
C HIS A 67 -3.09 10.00 17.71
N LYS A 68 -3.08 10.89 16.71
CA LYS A 68 -2.58 10.57 15.37
C LYS A 68 -1.12 10.08 15.41
N HIS A 69 -0.25 10.77 16.16
CA HIS A 69 1.15 10.35 16.34
C HIS A 69 1.25 8.96 16.99
N TYR A 70 0.53 8.75 18.10
CA TYR A 70 0.49 7.45 18.77
C TYR A 70 0.05 6.34 17.81
N ILE A 71 -1.07 6.53 17.11
CA ILE A 71 -1.64 5.51 16.22
C ILE A 71 -0.69 5.22 15.06
N ALA A 72 -0.06 6.24 14.48
CA ALA A 72 0.88 6.07 13.38
C ALA A 72 2.11 5.28 13.83
N LEU A 73 2.68 5.63 14.99
CA LEU A 73 3.84 4.94 15.56
C LEU A 73 3.52 3.51 15.95
N TYR A 74 2.38 3.29 16.62
CA TYR A 74 1.85 1.97 16.92
C TYR A 74 1.71 1.11 15.65
N THR A 75 1.17 1.70 14.58
CA THR A 75 1.00 1.00 13.29
C THR A 75 2.35 0.61 12.69
N VAL A 76 3.37 1.46 12.75
CA VAL A 76 4.74 1.11 12.31
C VAL A 76 5.30 -0.04 13.14
N CYS A 77 5.14 -0.02 14.46
CA CYS A 77 5.57 -1.10 15.35
C CYS A 77 4.89 -2.43 15.01
N MET A 78 3.59 -2.42 14.70
CA MET A 78 2.86 -3.64 14.32
C MET A 78 3.27 -4.17 12.94
N LEU A 79 3.49 -3.29 11.95
CA LEU A 79 4.05 -3.69 10.65
C LEU A 79 5.45 -4.30 10.79
N TYR A 80 6.26 -3.75 11.70
CA TYR A 80 7.57 -4.31 12.02
C TYR A 80 7.45 -5.68 12.72
N ALA A 81 6.50 -5.85 13.64
CA ALA A 81 6.29 -7.12 14.32
C ALA A 81 5.89 -8.25 13.35
N ASP A 82 5.09 -7.91 12.33
CA ASP A 82 4.70 -8.84 11.27
C ASP A 82 5.92 -9.32 10.46
N ASP A 83 6.75 -8.40 9.98
CA ASP A 83 8.00 -8.73 9.27
C ASP A 83 9.01 -9.47 10.17
N LEU A 84 9.12 -9.09 11.45
CA LEU A 84 10.00 -9.75 12.40
C LEU A 84 9.55 -11.18 12.69
N GLY A 85 8.24 -11.48 12.68
CA GLY A 85 7.72 -12.84 12.87
C GLY A 85 8.34 -13.86 11.90
N ASP A 86 8.65 -13.43 10.67
CA ASP A 86 9.33 -14.25 9.65
C ASP A 86 10.79 -14.58 10.02
N HIS A 87 11.45 -13.69 10.74
CA HIS A 87 12.92 -13.68 10.90
C HIS A 87 13.38 -14.04 12.32
N ASP A 88 12.65 -13.59 13.33
CA ASP A 88 12.86 -13.88 14.75
C ASP A 88 11.52 -14.08 15.48
N PRO A 89 10.85 -15.22 15.27
CA PRO A 89 9.61 -15.54 15.99
C PRO A 89 9.81 -15.66 17.51
N GLY A 90 11.05 -15.81 17.98
CA GLY A 90 11.40 -15.87 19.40
C GLY A 90 11.30 -14.50 20.08
N ALA A 91 11.68 -13.42 19.40
CA ALA A 91 11.50 -12.06 19.90
C ALA A 91 10.02 -11.71 20.08
N VAL A 92 9.18 -12.05 19.10
CA VAL A 92 7.72 -11.85 19.17
C VAL A 92 7.11 -12.62 20.35
N MET A 93 7.51 -13.89 20.52
CA MET A 93 7.05 -14.74 21.63
C MET A 93 7.38 -14.16 23.01
N GLN A 94 8.56 -13.56 23.16
CA GLN A 94 9.03 -13.06 24.45
C GLN A 94 8.37 -11.73 24.86
N PHE A 95 7.79 -10.99 23.92
CA PHE A 95 7.27 -9.64 24.15
C PHE A 95 6.35 -9.57 25.36
N THR A 96 5.28 -10.37 25.37
CA THR A 96 4.26 -10.35 26.43
C THR A 96 4.84 -10.70 27.80
N ARG A 97 5.71 -11.71 27.86
CA ARG A 97 6.38 -12.10 29.11
C ARG A 97 7.23 -10.96 29.65
N ARG A 98 8.04 -10.32 28.80
CA ARG A 98 8.92 -9.22 29.18
C ARG A 98 8.13 -7.98 29.59
N PHE A 99 7.08 -7.65 28.83
CA PHE A 99 6.18 -6.54 29.10
C PHE A 99 5.56 -6.64 30.51
N VAL A 100 4.96 -7.79 30.84
CA VAL A 100 4.33 -8.02 32.17
C VAL A 100 5.34 -7.96 33.32
N ARG A 101 6.60 -8.31 33.06
CA ARG A 101 7.68 -8.28 34.05
C ARG A 101 8.43 -6.94 34.10
N ALA A 102 8.05 -5.97 33.27
CA ALA A 102 8.81 -4.74 33.05
C ALA A 102 10.30 -4.99 32.72
N GLU A 103 10.59 -6.10 32.03
CA GLU A 103 11.93 -6.38 31.50
C GLU A 103 12.15 -5.64 30.18
N PRO A 104 13.38 -5.19 29.86
CA PRO A 104 13.69 -4.59 28.57
C PRO A 104 13.35 -5.52 27.41
N GLN A 105 12.83 -4.93 26.34
CA GLN A 105 12.56 -5.61 25.08
C GLN A 105 13.84 -5.77 24.25
N PRO A 106 13.95 -6.85 23.46
CA PRO A 106 15.16 -7.14 22.70
C PRO A 106 15.40 -6.18 21.52
N HIS A 107 14.35 -5.49 21.05
CA HIS A 107 14.41 -4.56 19.92
C HIS A 107 13.91 -3.19 20.33
N ALA A 108 14.55 -2.13 19.81
CA ALA A 108 14.14 -0.75 20.05
C ALA A 108 12.68 -0.49 19.64
N VAL A 109 12.22 -1.12 18.55
CA VAL A 109 10.82 -1.01 18.08
C VAL A 109 9.84 -1.64 19.07
N PHE A 110 10.22 -2.75 19.72
CA PHE A 110 9.40 -3.38 20.75
C PHE A 110 9.46 -2.63 22.08
N GLU A 111 10.58 -2.01 22.40
CA GLU A 111 10.63 -1.10 23.56
C GLU A 111 9.68 0.09 23.33
N CYS A 112 9.71 0.70 22.14
CA CYS A 112 8.77 1.74 21.74
C CYS A 112 7.31 1.26 21.83
N LEU A 113 7.01 0.06 21.33
CA LEU A 113 5.66 -0.52 21.46
C LEU A 113 5.26 -0.71 22.93
N ALA A 114 6.16 -1.20 23.78
CA ALA A 114 5.90 -1.34 25.21
C ALA A 114 5.63 0.00 25.89
N ASP A 115 6.35 1.05 25.52
CA ASP A 115 6.13 2.42 26.01
C ASP A 115 4.80 3.00 25.54
N LEU A 116 4.40 2.76 24.28
CA LEU A 116 3.08 3.11 23.78
C LEU A 116 1.99 2.44 24.63
N LEU A 117 2.08 1.13 24.84
CA LEU A 117 1.09 0.39 25.64
C LEU A 117 0.98 0.91 27.08
N ARG A 118 2.10 1.29 27.72
CA ARG A 118 2.08 1.89 29.07
C ARG A 118 1.35 3.23 29.10
N ARG A 119 1.39 3.97 28.00
CA ARG A 119 0.80 5.31 27.85
C ARG A 119 -0.62 5.30 27.27
N ALA A 120 -1.18 4.15 26.93
CA ALA A 120 -2.51 4.06 26.31
C ALA A 120 -3.60 4.77 27.14
N HIS A 121 -3.53 4.68 28.48
CA HIS A 121 -4.48 5.36 29.38
C HIS A 121 -4.36 6.90 29.39
N GLU A 122 -3.29 7.48 28.84
CA GLU A 122 -3.15 8.93 28.69
C GLU A 122 -4.05 9.47 27.55
N LEU A 123 -4.38 8.63 26.57
CA LEU A 123 -5.00 9.03 25.31
C LEU A 123 -6.38 8.38 25.08
N TRP A 124 -6.67 7.24 25.69
CA TRP A 124 -7.96 6.55 25.55
C TRP A 124 -8.70 6.38 26.88
N PRO A 125 -10.05 6.32 26.86
CA PRO A 125 -10.82 5.93 28.03
C PRO A 125 -10.36 4.58 28.57
N GLN A 126 -10.63 4.28 29.84
CA GLN A 126 -10.15 3.06 30.50
C GLN A 126 -10.39 1.79 29.66
N PHE A 127 -11.64 1.57 29.23
CA PHE A 127 -11.99 0.43 28.39
C PHE A 127 -11.26 0.44 27.03
N GLY A 128 -11.09 1.63 26.43
CA GLY A 128 -10.30 1.85 25.22
C GLY A 128 -8.86 1.39 25.36
N ALA A 129 -8.18 1.91 26.38
CA ALA A 129 -6.79 1.58 26.66
C ALA A 129 -6.62 0.09 26.99
N ASP A 130 -7.51 -0.50 27.80
CA ASP A 130 -7.50 -1.93 28.12
C ASP A 130 -7.60 -2.79 26.83
N CYS A 131 -8.48 -2.43 25.90
CA CYS A 131 -8.61 -3.12 24.61
C CYS A 131 -7.40 -2.93 23.69
N VAL A 132 -6.77 -1.75 23.70
CA VAL A 132 -5.51 -1.52 22.98
C VAL A 132 -4.40 -2.41 23.53
N ILE A 133 -4.23 -2.47 24.85
CA ILE A 133 -3.19 -3.28 25.49
C ILE A 133 -3.45 -4.77 25.26
N THR A 134 -4.62 -5.27 25.67
CA THR A 134 -4.94 -6.69 25.59
C THR A 134 -4.95 -7.19 24.15
N GLY A 135 -5.54 -6.44 23.23
CA GLY A 135 -5.58 -6.79 21.81
C GLY A 135 -4.18 -6.81 21.16
N THR A 136 -3.26 -5.95 21.59
CA THR A 136 -1.87 -5.99 21.10
C THR A 136 -1.13 -7.24 21.59
N LEU A 137 -1.29 -7.57 22.87
CA LEU A 137 -0.66 -8.77 23.45
C LEU A 137 -1.21 -10.05 22.82
N ASP A 138 -2.51 -10.09 22.53
CA ASP A 138 -3.13 -11.19 21.79
C ASP A 138 -2.61 -11.31 20.36
N ALA A 139 -2.47 -10.19 19.65
CA ALA A 139 -1.96 -10.18 18.28
C ALA A 139 -0.52 -10.69 18.18
N LEU A 140 0.37 -10.24 19.06
CA LEU A 140 1.75 -10.72 19.08
C LEU A 140 1.83 -12.21 19.43
N ALA A 141 1.03 -12.66 20.39
CA ALA A 141 0.95 -14.08 20.72
C ALA A 141 0.39 -14.92 19.56
N ALA A 142 -0.60 -14.41 18.82
CA ALA A 142 -1.18 -15.09 17.67
C ALA A 142 -0.24 -15.10 16.46
N ASN A 143 0.48 -14.00 16.19
CA ASN A 143 1.51 -13.95 15.15
C ASN A 143 2.58 -15.02 15.39
N HIS A 144 3.02 -15.21 16.64
CA HIS A 144 3.92 -16.32 16.97
C HIS A 144 3.32 -17.69 16.62
N VAL A 145 2.02 -17.92 16.91
CA VAL A 145 1.33 -19.16 16.52
C VAL A 145 1.29 -19.31 15.01
N GLU A 146 0.95 -18.25 14.27
CA GLU A 146 0.91 -18.26 12.80
C GLU A 146 2.26 -18.62 12.20
N CYS A 147 3.35 -18.06 12.73
CA CYS A 147 4.72 -18.41 12.35
C CYS A 147 5.03 -19.90 12.58
N MET A 148 4.61 -20.44 13.73
CA MET A 148 4.84 -21.85 14.09
C MET A 148 3.95 -22.83 13.32
N THR A 149 2.79 -22.39 12.82
CA THR A 149 1.78 -23.26 12.18
C THR A 149 1.70 -23.13 10.66
N ARG A 150 2.63 -22.44 9.98
CA ARG A 150 2.58 -22.21 8.51
C ARG A 150 2.45 -23.45 7.64
N GLY A 151 2.90 -24.61 8.12
CA GLY A 151 2.78 -25.90 7.42
C GLY A 151 1.66 -26.81 7.95
N MET A 152 0.88 -26.35 8.94
CA MET A 152 -0.15 -27.16 9.57
C MET A 152 -1.37 -27.27 8.66
N SER A 153 -1.79 -28.50 8.36
CA SER A 153 -3.06 -28.73 7.70
C SER A 153 -4.22 -28.50 8.67
N VAL A 154 -5.12 -27.57 8.33
CA VAL A 154 -6.37 -27.39 9.07
C VAL A 154 -7.23 -28.63 8.93
N LYS A 155 -7.65 -29.20 10.05
CA LYS A 155 -8.52 -30.38 10.04
C LYS A 155 -9.93 -30.01 9.58
N PRO A 156 -10.57 -30.85 8.74
CA PRO A 156 -12.01 -30.73 8.49
C PRO A 156 -12.80 -30.62 9.80
N HIS A 157 -13.85 -29.81 9.81
CA HIS A 157 -14.72 -29.55 10.98
C HIS A 157 -14.10 -28.74 12.12
N ALA A 158 -12.87 -28.23 11.99
CA ALA A 158 -12.32 -27.22 12.90
C ALA A 158 -12.95 -25.83 12.68
N THR A 159 -14.28 -25.74 12.55
CA THR A 159 -15.01 -24.55 12.07
C THR A 159 -14.84 -23.31 12.93
N ARG A 160 -14.47 -23.46 14.22
CA ARG A 160 -14.19 -22.35 15.13
C ARG A 160 -12.74 -21.86 15.07
N TYR A 161 -11.82 -22.66 14.56
CA TYR A 161 -10.40 -22.33 14.52
C TYR A 161 -10.09 -21.06 13.71
N PRO A 162 -10.65 -20.87 12.49
CA PRO A 162 -10.41 -19.65 11.71
C PRO A 162 -10.84 -18.38 12.45
N ALA A 163 -12.04 -18.40 13.05
CA ALA A 163 -12.57 -17.26 13.80
C ALA A 163 -11.78 -16.99 15.09
N TYR A 164 -11.38 -18.05 15.79
CA TYR A 164 -10.54 -17.94 16.98
C TYR A 164 -9.18 -17.30 16.66
N LEU A 165 -8.49 -17.79 15.62
CA LEU A 165 -7.20 -17.25 15.23
C LEU A 165 -7.33 -15.80 14.75
N ARG A 166 -8.35 -15.51 13.92
CA ARG A 166 -8.64 -14.16 13.44
C ARG A 166 -8.90 -13.17 14.57
N LEU A 167 -9.69 -13.57 15.58
CA LEU A 167 -10.02 -12.72 16.72
C LEU A 167 -8.76 -12.32 17.50
N ARG A 168 -7.78 -13.22 17.61
CA ARG A 168 -6.53 -12.95 18.32
C ARG A 168 -5.50 -12.23 17.45
N ALA A 169 -5.33 -12.62 16.20
CA ALA A 169 -4.30 -12.08 15.30
C ALA A 169 -4.67 -10.73 14.70
N GLY A 170 -5.96 -10.45 14.47
CA GLY A 170 -6.37 -9.38 13.55
C GLY A 170 -6.25 -7.94 14.04
N ILE A 171 -5.67 -7.68 15.22
CA ILE A 171 -5.46 -6.34 15.82
C ILE A 171 -6.74 -5.47 15.79
N GLY A 172 -7.92 -6.10 15.69
CA GLY A 172 -9.17 -5.39 15.40
C GLY A 172 -9.62 -4.52 16.57
N ALA A 173 -9.44 -5.00 17.79
CA ALA A 173 -9.80 -4.27 18.99
C ALA A 173 -9.01 -2.96 19.13
N PRO A 174 -7.66 -2.92 19.09
CA PRO A 174 -6.90 -1.67 19.14
C PRO A 174 -7.34 -0.64 18.10
N PHE A 175 -7.36 -1.01 16.82
CA PHE A 175 -7.73 -0.10 15.74
C PHE A 175 -9.18 0.39 15.82
N THR A 176 -10.11 -0.41 16.34
CA THR A 176 -11.49 0.04 16.55
C THR A 176 -11.58 1.04 17.70
N HIS A 177 -10.79 0.87 18.77
CA HIS A 177 -10.85 1.77 19.93
C HIS A 177 -10.07 3.07 19.69
N PHE A 178 -9.10 3.07 18.78
CA PHE A 178 -8.43 4.29 18.31
C PHE A 178 -9.39 5.33 17.73
N VAL A 179 -10.57 4.91 17.27
CA VAL A 179 -11.63 5.81 16.78
C VAL A 179 -12.14 6.77 17.87
N PHE A 180 -12.08 6.37 19.14
CA PHE A 180 -12.75 7.04 20.26
C PHE A 180 -11.74 7.56 21.30
N PRO A 181 -11.11 8.74 21.05
CA PRO A 181 -10.15 9.32 21.99
C PRO A 181 -10.84 9.76 23.29
N ASN A 182 -10.08 9.82 24.39
CA ASN A 182 -10.60 10.22 25.71
C ASN A 182 -11.16 11.66 25.75
N CYS A 183 -10.76 12.51 24.81
CA CYS A 183 -11.27 13.88 24.68
C CYS A 183 -12.63 13.96 23.98
N TRP A 184 -13.18 12.84 23.50
CA TRP A 184 -14.47 12.82 22.81
C TRP A 184 -15.63 12.56 23.78
N ARG A 185 -15.58 11.43 24.50
CA ARG A 185 -16.57 11.03 25.52
C ARG A 185 -15.90 10.32 26.68
N GLU A 186 -16.44 10.53 27.88
CA GLU A 186 -15.87 9.97 29.12
C GLU A 186 -16.09 8.46 29.24
N THR A 187 -17.22 7.95 28.74
CA THR A 187 -17.65 6.56 28.98
C THR A 187 -18.06 5.83 27.67
N PRO A 188 -17.83 4.51 27.59
CA PRO A 188 -17.94 3.77 26.33
C PRO A 188 -19.36 3.35 25.93
N GLU A 189 -20.38 3.54 26.78
CA GLU A 189 -21.74 3.00 26.58
C GLU A 189 -22.36 3.49 25.27
N SER A 190 -21.98 4.70 24.86
CA SER A 190 -22.48 5.33 23.64
C SER A 190 -21.93 4.74 22.34
N TYR A 191 -20.84 3.97 22.37
CA TYR A 191 -20.23 3.38 21.18
C TYR A 191 -19.90 1.87 21.31
N VAL A 192 -19.98 1.29 22.50
CA VAL A 192 -19.61 -0.12 22.73
C VAL A 192 -20.41 -1.10 21.86
N GLN A 193 -21.68 -0.77 21.56
CA GLN A 193 -22.58 -1.61 20.77
C GLN A 193 -22.17 -1.69 19.28
N ILE A 194 -21.35 -0.77 18.79
CA ILE A 194 -20.88 -0.76 17.39
C ILE A 194 -19.50 -1.42 17.21
N LEU A 195 -18.77 -1.65 18.30
CA LEU A 195 -17.44 -2.31 18.31
C LEU A 195 -17.43 -3.77 17.81
N PRO A 196 -18.38 -4.67 18.18
CA PRO A 196 -18.36 -6.06 17.72
C PRO A 196 -18.58 -6.23 16.20
N LEU A 197 -18.78 -5.13 15.47
CA LEU A 197 -19.20 -5.09 14.07
C LEU A 197 -18.07 -4.63 13.11
N SER A 198 -16.83 -4.36 13.57
CA SER A 198 -15.70 -3.91 12.70
C SER A 198 -14.74 -5.01 12.21
N PHE A 199 -14.96 -6.28 12.56
CA PHE A 199 -13.94 -7.34 12.58
C PHE A 199 -13.48 -7.92 11.23
N TYR A 200 -14.03 -7.48 10.10
CA TYR A 200 -13.84 -8.12 8.80
C TYR A 200 -13.00 -7.27 7.83
N LYS A 201 -11.68 -7.19 8.03
CA LYS A 201 -10.82 -6.30 7.22
C LYS A 201 -9.57 -6.93 6.60
N GLU A 202 -9.44 -8.25 6.48
CA GLU A 202 -8.25 -8.83 5.84
C GLU A 202 -8.56 -9.87 4.75
N GLU A 203 -8.07 -9.56 3.55
CA GLU A 203 -7.56 -10.45 2.52
C GLU A 203 -6.48 -9.64 1.80
N LEU A 204 -5.24 -10.14 1.74
CA LEU A 204 -4.28 -9.78 0.71
C LEU A 204 -3.21 -10.87 0.61
N ALA A 205 -2.73 -11.08 -0.62
CA ALA A 205 -1.49 -11.75 -1.01
C ALA A 205 -1.42 -13.30 -1.05
N GLY A 206 -2.45 -14.02 -1.51
CA GLY A 206 -2.29 -15.43 -1.89
C GLY A 206 -1.80 -16.35 -0.77
N GLU A 207 -1.94 -15.90 0.48
CA GLU A 207 -1.53 -16.62 1.67
C GLU A 207 -2.60 -17.66 2.00
N THR A 208 -2.22 -18.94 1.94
CA THR A 208 -3.13 -20.05 2.27
C THR A 208 -3.41 -20.17 3.77
N ASN A 209 -2.74 -19.36 4.60
CA ASN A 209 -2.94 -19.27 6.05
C ASN A 209 -3.80 -18.05 6.46
N ASN A 210 -4.60 -17.49 5.54
CA ASN A 210 -5.52 -16.40 5.86
C ASN A 210 -6.92 -16.90 6.24
N TYR A 211 -7.76 -16.01 6.80
CA TYR A 211 -9.09 -16.36 7.28
C TYR A 211 -9.97 -17.07 6.24
N ILE A 212 -9.93 -16.64 4.97
CA ILE A 212 -10.74 -17.22 3.88
C ILE A 212 -10.32 -18.66 3.62
N HIS A 213 -9.02 -18.92 3.49
CA HIS A 213 -8.49 -20.26 3.24
C HIS A 213 -8.70 -21.19 4.45
N LEU A 214 -8.46 -20.69 5.67
CA LEU A 214 -8.71 -21.43 6.91
C LEU A 214 -10.19 -21.81 7.04
N ARG A 215 -11.10 -20.87 6.74
CA ARG A 215 -12.56 -21.09 6.78
C ARG A 215 -13.04 -22.00 5.67
N ALA A 216 -12.51 -21.86 4.45
CA ALA A 216 -12.80 -22.75 3.33
C ALA A 216 -12.39 -24.20 3.64
N ALA A 217 -11.20 -24.40 4.21
CA ALA A 217 -10.72 -25.71 4.65
C ALA A 217 -11.57 -26.30 5.78
N ALA A 218 -11.90 -25.49 6.80
CA ALA A 218 -12.68 -25.93 7.95
C ALA A 218 -14.15 -26.23 7.61
N GLU A 219 -14.78 -25.43 6.75
CA GLU A 219 -16.16 -25.60 6.26
C GLU A 219 -16.26 -26.57 5.07
N GLN A 220 -15.13 -27.03 4.53
CA GLN A 220 -15.07 -27.90 3.33
C GLN A 220 -15.78 -27.30 2.12
N THR A 221 -15.49 -26.04 1.81
CA THR A 221 -16.08 -25.30 0.68
C THR A 221 -15.02 -24.52 -0.09
N SER A 222 -15.39 -23.92 -1.22
CA SER A 222 -14.48 -23.09 -2.01
C SER A 222 -14.23 -21.72 -1.37
N THR A 223 -13.07 -21.13 -1.64
CA THR A 223 -12.72 -19.77 -1.23
C THR A 223 -13.68 -18.72 -1.81
N ASP A 224 -14.15 -18.90 -3.05
CA ASP A 224 -15.18 -18.04 -3.67
C ASP A 224 -16.48 -18.03 -2.86
N THR A 225 -16.92 -19.21 -2.39
CA THR A 225 -18.12 -19.32 -1.55
C THR A 225 -17.93 -18.57 -0.23
N ILE A 226 -16.77 -18.73 0.42
CA ILE A 226 -16.46 -18.01 1.66
C ILE A 226 -16.40 -16.50 1.43
N LEU A 227 -15.78 -16.05 0.35
CA LEU A 227 -15.68 -14.64 0.01
C LEU A 227 -17.07 -14.01 -0.19
N ARG A 228 -17.98 -14.68 -0.89
CA ARG A 228 -19.37 -14.21 -1.05
C ARG A 228 -20.12 -14.16 0.28
N LYS A 229 -19.98 -15.19 1.13
CA LYS A 229 -20.54 -15.18 2.49
C LYS A 229 -20.00 -13.99 3.30
N LEU A 230 -18.72 -13.72 3.19
CA LEU A 230 -18.07 -12.60 3.86
C LEU A 230 -18.62 -11.25 3.40
N VAL A 231 -18.81 -11.03 2.09
CA VAL A 231 -19.43 -9.79 1.60
C VAL A 231 -20.82 -9.58 2.19
N GLU A 232 -21.63 -10.64 2.28
CA GLU A 232 -22.94 -10.56 2.93
C GLU A 232 -22.82 -10.23 4.42
N GLU A 233 -21.97 -10.96 5.15
CA GLU A 233 -21.71 -10.75 6.59
C GLU A 233 -21.24 -9.31 6.87
N VAL A 234 -20.29 -8.79 6.07
CA VAL A 234 -19.76 -7.42 6.19
C VAL A 234 -20.80 -6.37 5.88
N THR A 235 -21.54 -6.54 4.77
CA THR A 235 -22.54 -5.55 4.40
C THR A 235 -23.67 -5.49 5.42
N ASP A 236 -24.16 -6.64 5.86
CA ASP A 236 -25.22 -6.74 6.87
C ASP A 236 -24.78 -6.11 8.20
N THR A 237 -23.52 -6.35 8.57
CA THR A 237 -22.86 -5.73 9.72
C THR A 237 -22.78 -4.20 9.58
N ALA A 238 -22.32 -3.69 8.44
CA ALA A 238 -22.27 -2.24 8.18
C ALA A 238 -23.66 -1.59 8.26
N ARG A 239 -24.69 -2.22 7.67
CA ARG A 239 -26.09 -1.76 7.75
C ARG A 239 -26.61 -1.72 9.19
N ARG A 240 -26.27 -2.71 10.02
CA ARG A 240 -26.64 -2.72 11.44
C ARG A 240 -25.99 -1.56 12.19
N VAL A 241 -24.70 -1.30 11.98
CA VAL A 241 -24.03 -0.21 12.68
C VAL A 241 -24.66 1.14 12.35
N VAL A 242 -24.98 1.39 11.08
CA VAL A 242 -25.67 2.62 10.66
C VAL A 242 -27.00 2.79 11.41
N LYS A 243 -27.75 1.70 11.62
CA LYS A 243 -29.01 1.74 12.40
C LYS A 243 -28.78 1.99 13.89
N ILE A 244 -27.75 1.37 14.48
CA ILE A 244 -27.41 1.54 15.89
C ILE A 244 -26.95 2.98 16.18
N ALA A 245 -26.20 3.59 15.25
CA ALA A 245 -25.70 4.96 15.41
C ALA A 245 -26.69 6.04 14.93
N ALA A 246 -27.87 5.67 14.44
CA ALA A 246 -28.77 6.59 13.72
C ALA A 246 -29.31 7.74 14.58
N ASP A 247 -29.44 7.53 15.89
CA ASP A 247 -29.88 8.52 16.86
C ASP A 247 -28.74 9.41 17.41
N ASP A 248 -27.50 9.13 17.00
CA ASP A 248 -26.29 9.85 17.40
C ASP A 248 -25.53 10.35 16.16
N GLU A 249 -25.78 11.61 15.78
CA GLU A 249 -25.20 12.23 14.59
C GLU A 249 -23.68 12.24 14.62
N GLU A 250 -23.08 12.45 15.80
CA GLU A 250 -21.64 12.55 15.95
C GLU A 250 -20.98 11.18 15.82
N LEU A 251 -21.53 10.16 16.49
CA LEU A 251 -21.10 8.77 16.36
C LEU A 251 -21.23 8.29 14.92
N SER A 252 -22.37 8.57 14.28
CA SER A 252 -22.62 8.25 12.87
C SER A 252 -21.56 8.88 11.96
N ARG A 253 -21.24 10.16 12.17
CA ARG A 253 -20.22 10.86 11.37
C ARG A 253 -18.83 10.27 11.55
N ILE A 254 -18.42 10.00 12.79
CA ILE A 254 -17.12 9.40 13.11
C ILE A 254 -17.03 7.98 12.52
N TRP A 255 -18.07 7.17 12.72
CA TRP A 255 -18.11 5.80 12.20
C TRP A 255 -18.10 5.74 10.68
N ASN A 256 -18.88 6.59 10.01
CA ASN A 256 -18.86 6.68 8.55
C ASN A 256 -17.46 7.07 8.06
N ARG A 257 -16.80 8.02 8.73
CA ARG A 257 -15.39 8.34 8.43
C ARG A 257 -14.44 7.18 8.72
N TYR A 258 -14.70 6.31 9.68
CA TYR A 258 -13.85 5.13 9.94
C TYR A 258 -14.05 4.03 8.89
N MET A 259 -15.29 3.82 8.45
CA MET A 259 -15.65 2.76 7.52
C MET A 259 -15.33 3.10 6.07
N GLN A 260 -15.46 4.37 5.66
CA GLN A 260 -15.18 4.79 4.29
C GLN A 260 -13.71 4.50 3.89
N PRO A 261 -12.68 4.89 4.65
CA PRO A 261 -11.26 4.61 4.40
C PRO A 261 -10.80 3.21 4.77
N GLY A 262 -11.55 2.46 5.59
CA GLY A 262 -11.24 1.05 5.85
C GLY A 262 -11.22 0.20 4.59
N SER A 263 -11.82 0.70 3.51
CA SER A 263 -11.75 0.17 2.16
C SER A 263 -10.47 0.57 1.39
N LEU A 264 -9.65 1.51 1.86
CA LEU A 264 -8.46 1.99 1.11
C LEU A 264 -7.34 0.97 0.98
N LEU A 265 -7.15 0.09 1.98
CA LEU A 265 -6.29 -1.08 1.82
C LEU A 265 -6.78 -2.00 0.67
N TRP A 266 -8.03 -1.83 0.23
CA TRP A 266 -8.69 -2.53 -0.86
C TRP A 266 -8.84 -1.68 -2.13
N ASN A 267 -8.47 -0.39 -2.10
CA ASN A 267 -8.66 0.53 -3.22
C ASN A 267 -7.45 0.67 -4.13
N THR A 268 -6.34 0.02 -3.78
CA THR A 268 -5.21 -0.16 -4.68
C THR A 268 -5.18 -1.60 -5.15
N MET A 269 -5.46 -1.81 -6.43
CA MET A 269 -5.15 -3.10 -7.04
C MET A 269 -3.63 -3.20 -7.15
N ASN A 270 -3.04 -4.15 -6.44
CA ASN A 270 -1.63 -4.43 -6.56
C ASN A 270 -1.42 -5.37 -7.76
N VAL A 271 -0.67 -4.88 -8.75
CA VAL A 271 -0.34 -5.61 -9.96
C VAL A 271 1.07 -6.15 -9.82
N SER A 272 1.26 -7.47 -9.78
CA SER A 272 2.58 -8.12 -9.73
C SER A 272 3.06 -8.49 -11.13
N PHE A 273 4.34 -8.24 -11.42
CA PHE A 273 5.05 -8.87 -12.53
C PHE A 273 5.72 -10.15 -12.04
N THR A 274 5.53 -11.26 -12.75
CA THR A 274 6.13 -12.54 -12.35
C THR A 274 7.63 -12.62 -12.62
N SER A 275 8.16 -11.77 -13.52
CA SER A 275 9.58 -11.62 -13.83
C SER A 275 10.11 -10.22 -13.49
N SER A 276 11.39 -10.16 -13.10
CA SER A 276 12.15 -8.94 -12.82
C SER A 276 12.68 -8.23 -14.07
N THR A 277 12.74 -8.93 -15.20
CA THR A 277 13.26 -8.39 -16.46
C THR A 277 12.21 -7.61 -17.24
N LEU A 278 10.93 -7.62 -16.81
CA LEU A 278 9.72 -7.15 -17.53
C LEU A 278 9.48 -7.79 -18.91
N THR A 279 10.52 -8.33 -19.54
CA THR A 279 10.48 -9.14 -20.75
C THR A 279 10.02 -10.56 -20.39
N ASN A 280 9.08 -11.11 -21.17
CA ASN A 280 8.49 -12.44 -20.91
C ASN A 280 7.94 -12.57 -19.49
N SER A 281 7.10 -11.62 -19.09
CA SER A 281 6.52 -11.52 -17.75
C SER A 281 5.00 -11.64 -17.81
N THR A 282 4.41 -12.40 -16.92
CA THR A 282 2.96 -12.33 -16.69
C THR A 282 2.67 -11.26 -15.66
N VAL A 283 1.60 -10.51 -15.92
CA VAL A 283 1.09 -9.43 -15.08
C VAL A 283 -0.17 -9.96 -14.43
N VAL A 284 -0.12 -10.12 -13.11
CA VAL A 284 -1.21 -10.71 -12.33
C VAL A 284 -1.73 -9.72 -11.31
N ASP A 285 -3.01 -9.82 -11.00
CA ASP A 285 -3.55 -9.20 -9.79
C ASP A 285 -3.01 -9.99 -8.58
N SER A 286 -2.31 -9.30 -7.69
CA SER A 286 -1.65 -9.89 -6.53
C SER A 286 -2.63 -10.46 -5.51
N ALA A 287 -3.87 -9.98 -5.46
CA ALA A 287 -4.89 -10.51 -4.56
C ALA A 287 -5.41 -11.86 -5.07
N THR A 288 -5.67 -11.97 -6.36
CA THR A 288 -6.31 -13.15 -6.98
C THR A 288 -5.36 -14.16 -7.61
N SER A 289 -4.12 -13.75 -7.89
CA SER A 289 -3.25 -14.41 -8.87
C SER A 289 -3.86 -14.54 -10.27
N GLN A 290 -4.92 -13.77 -10.58
CA GLN A 290 -5.56 -13.78 -11.89
C GLN A 290 -4.64 -13.14 -12.92
N LEU A 291 -4.49 -13.81 -14.08
CA LEU A 291 -3.80 -13.23 -15.24
C LEU A 291 -4.56 -12.00 -15.73
N LEU A 292 -3.91 -10.85 -15.74
CA LEU A 292 -4.42 -9.61 -16.32
C LEU A 292 -3.85 -9.40 -17.71
N PHE A 293 -2.52 -9.47 -17.79
CA PHE A 293 -1.78 -9.27 -19.03
C PHE A 293 -0.58 -10.21 -19.15
N GLU A 294 -0.11 -10.37 -20.37
CA GLU A 294 1.13 -11.06 -20.68
C GLU A 294 2.05 -10.13 -21.47
N LEU A 295 3.24 -9.89 -20.95
CA LEU A 295 4.32 -9.22 -21.67
C LEU A 295 5.20 -10.28 -22.31
N SER A 296 5.26 -10.28 -23.64
CA SER A 296 6.10 -11.20 -24.40
C SER A 296 7.16 -10.43 -25.19
N THR A 297 8.40 -10.89 -25.09
CA THR A 297 9.56 -10.38 -25.83
C THR A 297 10.20 -11.59 -26.53
N PRO A 298 9.80 -11.90 -27.78
CA PRO A 298 10.26 -13.10 -28.48
C PRO A 298 11.78 -13.19 -28.53
N PHE A 299 12.31 -14.41 -28.28
CA PHE A 299 13.75 -14.67 -28.33
C PHE A 299 14.33 -14.30 -29.71
N GLY A 300 15.44 -13.55 -29.70
CA GLY A 300 16.13 -13.06 -30.90
C GLY A 300 15.76 -11.64 -31.34
N LEU A 301 14.69 -11.05 -30.79
CA LEU A 301 14.23 -9.70 -31.11
C LEU A 301 14.04 -8.88 -29.82
N HIS A 302 15.14 -8.58 -29.11
CA HIS A 302 15.13 -7.70 -27.91
C HIS A 302 14.54 -6.31 -28.15
N TYR A 303 14.26 -5.98 -29.41
CA TYR A 303 13.64 -4.75 -29.83
C TYR A 303 12.11 -4.79 -29.86
N LYS A 304 11.40 -5.90 -29.57
CA LYS A 304 9.93 -5.92 -29.60
C LYS A 304 9.32 -6.54 -28.34
N THR A 305 8.54 -5.76 -27.61
CA THR A 305 7.75 -6.20 -26.46
C THR A 305 6.27 -6.05 -26.75
N ILE A 306 5.47 -7.09 -26.51
CA ILE A 306 4.04 -7.15 -26.83
C ILE A 306 3.27 -7.33 -25.53
N LEU A 307 2.31 -6.44 -25.26
CA LEU A 307 1.35 -6.56 -24.17
C LEU A 307 0.06 -7.18 -24.69
N LYS A 308 -0.31 -8.33 -24.13
CA LYS A 308 -1.57 -9.02 -24.43
C LYS A 308 -2.48 -9.03 -23.22
N ASN A 309 -3.79 -9.04 -23.42
CA ASN A 309 -4.75 -9.26 -22.34
C ASN A 309 -4.89 -10.76 -22.00
N ALA A 310 -5.69 -11.08 -20.98
CA ALA A 310 -6.00 -12.44 -20.56
C ALA A 310 -6.63 -13.34 -21.66
N GLN A 311 -7.24 -12.74 -22.69
CA GLN A 311 -7.80 -13.45 -23.85
C GLN A 311 -6.77 -13.60 -24.99
N ASN A 312 -5.49 -13.29 -24.75
CA ASN A 312 -4.40 -13.35 -25.71
C ASN A 312 -4.55 -12.36 -26.90
N ASN A 313 -5.38 -11.33 -26.76
CA ASN A 313 -5.48 -10.23 -27.72
C ASN A 313 -4.35 -9.23 -27.49
N VAL A 314 -3.73 -8.75 -28.57
CA VAL A 314 -2.69 -7.73 -28.49
C VAL A 314 -3.31 -6.37 -28.19
N ILE A 315 -2.93 -5.79 -27.05
CA ILE A 315 -3.40 -4.47 -26.59
C ILE A 315 -2.39 -3.39 -26.94
N GLY A 316 -1.10 -3.72 -26.86
CA GLY A 316 -0.03 -2.81 -27.28
C GLY A 316 1.24 -3.52 -27.69
N GLU A 317 2.03 -2.84 -28.50
CA GLU A 317 3.37 -3.25 -28.92
C GLU A 317 4.35 -2.10 -28.68
N PHE A 318 5.51 -2.40 -28.12
CA PHE A 318 6.64 -1.49 -28.04
C PHE A 318 7.76 -2.04 -28.92
N LYS A 319 8.24 -1.22 -29.86
CA LYS A 319 9.33 -1.54 -30.76
C LYS A 319 10.47 -0.55 -30.57
N GLN A 320 11.63 -1.06 -30.17
CA GLN A 320 12.86 -0.29 -30.14
C GLN A 320 13.40 -0.16 -31.56
N GLY A 321 13.64 1.07 -32.01
CA GLY A 321 14.21 1.34 -33.32
C GLY A 321 15.66 1.78 -33.23
N SER A 322 16.34 1.75 -34.38
CA SER A 322 17.68 2.32 -34.53
C SER A 322 17.66 3.85 -34.54
N LEU A 323 16.58 4.44 -35.06
CA LEU A 323 16.39 5.89 -35.19
C LEU A 323 15.39 6.45 -34.16
N HIS A 324 14.23 5.80 -34.01
CA HIS A 324 13.20 6.18 -33.07
C HIS A 324 12.49 4.94 -32.52
N ASP A 325 12.09 4.98 -31.26
CA ASP A 325 11.26 3.95 -30.65
C ASP A 325 9.78 4.17 -31.04
N GLU A 326 9.06 3.10 -31.30
CA GLU A 326 7.65 3.09 -31.71
C GLU A 326 6.78 2.38 -30.68
N VAL A 327 5.56 2.86 -30.53
CA VAL A 327 4.52 2.22 -29.73
C VAL A 327 3.26 2.10 -30.56
N THR A 328 2.68 0.90 -30.58
CA THR A 328 1.34 0.64 -31.08
C THR A 328 0.43 0.46 -29.87
N TYR A 329 -0.61 1.27 -29.73
CA TYR A 329 -1.61 1.15 -28.67
C TYR A 329 -2.99 1.42 -29.28
N GLN A 330 -3.98 0.56 -28.98
CA GLN A 330 -5.34 0.63 -29.53
C GLN A 330 -5.38 0.76 -31.07
N GLY A 331 -4.51 0.03 -31.76
CA GLY A 331 -4.45 0.01 -33.23
C GLY A 331 -3.78 1.23 -33.88
N ARG A 332 -3.28 2.19 -33.10
CA ARG A 332 -2.51 3.35 -33.60
C ARG A 332 -1.04 3.18 -33.30
N THR A 333 -0.19 3.32 -34.32
CA THR A 333 1.27 3.34 -34.17
C THR A 333 1.77 4.79 -34.14
N MET A 334 2.54 5.12 -33.13
CA MET A 334 3.08 6.46 -32.87
C MET A 334 4.54 6.35 -32.42
N ARG A 335 5.29 7.45 -32.50
CA ARG A 335 6.62 7.49 -31.87
C ARG A 335 6.47 7.55 -30.35
N VAL A 336 7.34 6.86 -29.62
CA VAL A 336 7.34 6.93 -28.15
C VAL A 336 7.58 8.35 -27.65
N SER A 337 8.36 9.17 -28.38
CA SER A 337 8.55 10.59 -28.06
C SER A 337 7.27 11.43 -28.21
N GLU A 338 6.32 10.99 -29.03
CA GLU A 338 5.04 11.66 -29.25
C GLU A 338 3.97 11.15 -28.28
N TRP A 339 3.95 9.85 -28.00
CA TRP A 339 2.99 9.22 -27.11
C TRP A 339 3.34 9.34 -25.62
N LEU A 340 4.65 9.31 -25.31
CA LEU A 340 5.23 9.38 -23.97
C LEU A 340 6.35 10.46 -23.91
N PRO A 341 6.04 11.72 -24.26
CA PRO A 341 7.00 12.82 -24.30
C PRO A 341 7.73 12.99 -22.98
N LYS A 342 9.06 13.19 -23.07
CA LYS A 342 9.92 13.56 -21.95
C LYS A 342 9.84 15.07 -21.75
N LYS A 343 9.63 15.53 -20.51
CA LYS A 343 9.64 16.98 -20.22
C LYS A 343 11.06 17.53 -20.32
N SER A 344 11.30 18.44 -21.28
CA SER A 344 12.52 19.26 -21.36
C SER A 344 12.41 20.46 -20.41
N LEU A 345 13.46 20.73 -19.62
CA LEU A 345 13.53 21.85 -18.67
C LEU A 345 13.44 23.25 -19.32
N LEU A 346 13.48 23.35 -20.65
CA LEU A 346 13.35 24.63 -21.35
C LEU A 346 11.95 25.25 -21.28
N SER A 347 10.91 24.50 -20.91
CA SER A 347 9.55 25.05 -20.84
C SER A 347 9.27 25.89 -19.57
N ARG A 348 10.19 25.97 -18.60
CA ARG A 348 10.04 26.82 -17.41
C ARG A 348 10.51 28.27 -17.60
N PHE A 349 11.25 28.58 -18.67
CA PHE A 349 11.87 29.90 -18.86
C PHE A 349 11.14 30.83 -19.84
N VAL A 350 9.99 30.44 -20.39
CA VAL A 350 9.28 31.25 -21.42
C VAL A 350 7.99 31.92 -20.89
N GLN A 351 7.62 31.74 -19.61
CA GLN A 351 6.41 32.37 -19.04
C GLN A 351 6.64 33.44 -17.96
N SER A 352 7.87 33.88 -17.73
CA SER A 352 8.12 35.06 -16.89
C SER A 352 9.21 35.94 -17.50
N ALA A 353 8.84 36.76 -18.47
CA ALA A 353 9.65 37.87 -18.90
C ALA A 353 9.26 39.10 -18.08
N GLU A 354 10.04 39.42 -17.05
CA GLU A 354 10.41 40.81 -16.74
C GLU A 354 11.77 40.82 -16.00
N PRO A 355 12.65 41.79 -16.28
CA PRO A 355 14.07 41.72 -15.95
C PRO A 355 14.36 42.44 -14.64
N LEU A 356 15.29 41.93 -13.81
CA LEU A 356 16.18 42.79 -13.00
C LEU A 356 17.40 42.00 -12.47
N LEU A 357 18.53 42.44 -13.02
CA LEU A 357 19.95 42.26 -12.68
C LEU A 357 20.34 41.93 -11.22
N VAL A 358 21.35 41.03 -11.14
CA VAL A 358 22.57 41.08 -10.28
C VAL A 358 22.45 40.56 -8.82
N LYS A 359 22.95 39.34 -8.56
CA LYS A 359 24.35 39.06 -8.16
C LYS A 359 24.69 37.55 -8.24
N GLN A 360 25.74 37.26 -9.01
CA GLN A 360 26.67 36.12 -8.90
C GLN A 360 27.19 36.00 -7.44
N GLN A 361 27.65 34.89 -6.87
CA GLN A 361 28.31 33.68 -7.35
C GLN A 361 28.50 32.82 -6.09
N GLN A 362 28.12 31.53 -6.07
CA GLN A 362 28.84 30.52 -5.30
C GLN A 362 28.40 29.10 -5.67
N SER A 363 29.41 28.29 -5.99
CA SER A 363 29.41 26.84 -6.15
C SER A 363 28.75 26.26 -7.42
N ALA A 364 29.56 26.19 -8.46
CA ALA A 364 29.37 25.34 -9.62
C ALA A 364 29.61 23.86 -9.24
N HIS A 365 28.55 23.17 -8.83
CA HIS A 365 28.43 21.71 -8.87
C HIS A 365 26.97 21.30 -9.16
N CYS A 366 26.35 21.93 -10.16
CA CYS A 366 25.08 21.46 -10.74
C CYS A 366 25.37 20.47 -11.86
N PHE A 367 25.66 19.22 -11.52
CA PHE A 367 25.61 18.13 -12.49
C PHE A 367 24.14 17.88 -12.89
N PHE A 368 23.89 17.96 -14.20
CA PHE A 368 22.73 17.50 -14.97
C PHE A 368 21.55 16.91 -14.18
N ASN A 369 20.55 17.74 -13.86
CA ASN A 369 19.26 17.25 -13.36
C ASN A 369 18.40 16.80 -14.55
N VAL A 370 18.57 15.54 -15.00
CA VAL A 370 17.74 14.94 -16.05
C VAL A 370 16.38 14.60 -15.46
N SER A 371 15.38 15.45 -15.70
CA SER A 371 13.99 15.10 -15.38
C SER A 371 13.61 13.83 -16.15
N SER A 372 13.33 12.75 -15.41
CA SER A 372 12.84 11.46 -15.92
C SER A 372 11.33 11.48 -16.21
N SER A 373 10.66 12.61 -15.97
CA SER A 373 9.20 12.68 -16.08
C SER A 373 8.70 12.53 -17.52
N ARG A 374 7.65 11.72 -17.68
CA ARG A 374 6.97 11.46 -18.96
C ARG A 374 5.46 11.62 -18.80
N THR A 375 4.79 12.09 -19.84
CA THR A 375 3.34 12.33 -19.83
C THR A 375 2.67 11.55 -20.96
N PHE A 376 1.44 11.09 -20.77
CA PHE A 376 0.61 10.51 -21.84
C PHE A 376 -0.84 10.94 -21.68
N GLU A 377 -1.63 10.81 -22.75
CA GLU A 377 -3.09 10.93 -22.71
C GLU A 377 -3.72 9.54 -22.71
N ALA A 378 -4.64 9.29 -21.79
CA ALA A 378 -5.32 8.01 -21.69
C ALA A 378 -6.66 8.01 -22.45
N PRO A 379 -7.24 6.83 -22.72
CA PRO A 379 -8.51 6.71 -23.46
C PRO A 379 -9.71 7.44 -22.82
N ASN A 380 -9.63 7.73 -21.52
CA ASN A 380 -10.63 8.53 -20.81
C ASN A 380 -10.53 10.05 -21.07
N GLY A 381 -9.63 10.49 -21.95
CA GLY A 381 -9.43 11.89 -22.34
C GLY A 381 -8.64 12.71 -21.32
N ARG A 382 -8.10 12.10 -20.26
CA ARG A 382 -7.25 12.77 -19.27
C ARG A 382 -5.78 12.55 -19.56
N SER A 383 -4.97 13.50 -19.09
CA SER A 383 -3.51 13.43 -19.19
C SER A 383 -2.91 12.97 -17.86
N TYR A 384 -1.92 12.10 -17.94
CA TYR A 384 -1.24 11.53 -16.78
C TYR A 384 0.27 11.68 -16.89
N ARG A 385 0.95 11.87 -15.76
CA ARG A 385 2.40 12.09 -15.68
C ARG A 385 3.08 11.07 -14.78
N TRP A 386 3.99 10.30 -15.37
CA TRP A 386 5.00 9.53 -14.66
C TRP A 386 6.13 10.45 -14.16
N ASP A 387 6.55 10.26 -12.91
CA ASP A 387 7.64 10.98 -12.26
C ASP A 387 8.40 10.03 -11.31
N THR A 388 9.74 10.06 -11.34
CA THR A 388 10.57 9.27 -10.41
C THR A 388 10.99 10.04 -9.16
N GLY A 389 10.56 11.29 -8.97
CA GLY A 389 10.74 12.02 -7.70
C GLY A 389 12.19 12.40 -7.34
N GLY A 390 13.06 12.58 -8.33
CA GLY A 390 14.46 13.00 -8.13
C GLY A 390 15.38 11.87 -7.63
N ILE A 391 16.68 12.21 -7.48
CA ILE A 391 17.83 11.29 -7.26
C ILE A 391 17.69 10.39 -6.00
N TRP A 392 16.70 10.66 -5.14
CA TRP A 392 16.55 10.02 -3.83
C TRP A 392 15.21 9.30 -3.60
N LYS A 393 14.34 9.19 -4.63
CA LYS A 393 13.04 8.49 -4.52
C LYS A 393 13.00 7.29 -5.47
N GLY A 394 13.04 6.08 -4.92
CA GLY A 394 13.04 4.84 -5.69
C GLY A 394 11.64 4.46 -6.18
N GLY A 395 11.31 4.77 -7.44
CA GLY A 395 10.13 4.22 -8.13
C GLY A 395 9.33 5.23 -8.95
N TRP A 396 8.71 4.77 -10.04
CA TRP A 396 7.82 5.58 -10.86
C TRP A 396 6.49 5.83 -10.15
N ARG A 397 6.01 7.07 -10.16
CA ARG A 397 4.68 7.47 -9.67
C ARG A 397 3.91 8.18 -10.75
N LEU A 398 2.65 7.79 -10.96
CA LEU A 398 1.74 8.32 -11.95
C LEU A 398 0.76 9.27 -11.30
N PHE A 399 0.65 10.48 -11.81
CA PHE A 399 -0.27 11.50 -11.33
C PHE A 399 -1.26 11.90 -12.44
N ASP A 400 -2.51 12.16 -12.09
CA ASP A 400 -3.44 12.87 -12.98
C ASP A 400 -2.96 14.32 -13.13
N CYS A 401 -2.76 14.80 -14.36
CA CYS A 401 -2.23 16.14 -14.62
C CYS A 401 -3.21 17.26 -14.23
N GLN A 402 -4.50 16.97 -14.14
CA GLN A 402 -5.54 17.95 -13.82
C GLN A 402 -5.75 18.07 -12.31
N THR A 403 -5.82 16.94 -11.62
CA THR A 403 -6.08 16.91 -10.17
C THR A 403 -4.81 16.86 -9.33
N GLU A 404 -3.66 16.55 -9.93
CA GLU A 404 -2.40 16.23 -9.26
C GLU A 404 -2.46 15.03 -8.31
N GLU A 405 -3.54 14.24 -8.37
CA GLU A 405 -3.73 13.06 -7.52
C GLU A 405 -2.89 11.88 -8.01
N LEU A 406 -2.42 11.05 -7.07
CA LEU A 406 -1.67 9.83 -7.38
C LEU A 406 -2.63 8.74 -7.90
N VAL A 407 -2.31 8.19 -9.06
CA VAL A 407 -3.12 7.20 -9.78
C VAL A 407 -2.46 5.83 -9.77
N ALA A 408 -1.13 5.77 -9.84
CA ALA A 408 -0.39 4.53 -9.71
C ALA A 408 1.02 4.74 -9.15
N SER A 409 1.59 3.72 -8.52
CA SER A 409 2.98 3.73 -8.06
C SER A 409 3.68 2.40 -8.25
N GLY A 410 4.81 2.42 -8.96
CA GLY A 410 5.67 1.26 -9.16
C GLY A 410 6.63 1.05 -7.99
N HIS A 411 6.75 -0.18 -7.51
CA HIS A 411 7.66 -0.56 -6.43
C HIS A 411 8.09 -2.04 -6.50
N ASN A 412 9.20 -2.42 -5.86
CA ASN A 412 9.62 -3.82 -5.75
C ASN A 412 8.92 -4.53 -4.57
N LYS A 413 8.53 -5.80 -4.79
CA LYS A 413 7.62 -6.58 -3.90
C LYS A 413 8.12 -6.70 -2.46
N LYS A 414 9.43 -6.79 -2.29
CA LYS A 414 10.16 -6.86 -1.01
C LYS A 414 11.61 -6.45 -1.26
N LEU A 415 12.37 -6.23 -0.20
CA LEU A 415 13.79 -5.86 -0.25
C LEU A 415 14.70 -6.89 -0.96
N PHE A 416 14.26 -8.15 -1.04
CA PHE A 416 14.98 -9.27 -1.67
C PHE A 416 14.29 -9.79 -2.94
N SER A 417 13.19 -9.17 -3.36
CA SER A 417 12.46 -9.55 -4.57
C SER A 417 12.75 -8.53 -5.67
N THR A 418 13.34 -8.99 -6.75
CA THR A 418 13.51 -8.22 -7.98
C THR A 418 12.21 -8.10 -8.80
N LYS A 419 11.11 -8.72 -8.32
CA LYS A 419 9.79 -8.62 -8.93
C LYS A 419 9.20 -7.24 -8.70
N MET A 420 8.78 -6.63 -9.80
CA MET A 420 8.20 -5.31 -9.84
C MET A 420 6.69 -5.40 -9.61
N ASN A 421 6.11 -4.36 -9.02
CA ASN A 421 4.68 -4.24 -8.82
C ASN A 421 4.24 -2.81 -9.12
N ILE A 422 2.95 -2.65 -9.37
CA ILE A 422 2.30 -1.35 -9.49
C ILE A 422 1.08 -1.38 -8.57
N ASP A 423 1.00 -0.44 -7.63
CA ASP A 423 -0.26 -0.15 -6.95
C ASP A 423 -1.07 0.78 -7.84
N VAL A 424 -2.29 0.39 -8.21
CA VAL A 424 -3.18 1.19 -9.05
C VAL A 424 -4.43 1.52 -8.25
N VAL A 425 -4.70 2.80 -8.01
CA VAL A 425 -5.92 3.22 -7.33
C VAL A 425 -7.14 2.98 -8.23
N GLN A 426 -8.35 2.90 -7.67
CA GLN A 426 -9.60 2.64 -8.41
C GLN A 426 -9.76 3.51 -9.68
N ASP A 427 -9.45 4.80 -9.61
CA ASP A 427 -9.55 5.73 -10.74
C ASP A 427 -8.61 5.38 -11.91
N GLY A 428 -7.54 4.62 -11.64
CA GLY A 428 -6.62 4.10 -12.64
C GLY A 428 -7.05 2.78 -13.27
N LEU A 429 -8.00 2.03 -12.69
CA LEU A 429 -8.40 0.71 -13.20
C LEU A 429 -9.01 0.76 -14.63
N PRO A 430 -9.84 1.75 -15.00
CA PRO A 430 -10.36 1.85 -16.37
C PRO A 430 -9.28 2.05 -17.44
N ILE A 431 -8.07 2.44 -17.03
CA ILE A 431 -6.92 2.71 -17.91
C ILE A 431 -5.73 1.82 -17.54
N LEU A 432 -5.98 0.70 -16.86
CA LEU A 432 -4.95 -0.19 -16.33
C LEU A 432 -3.98 -0.69 -17.42
N ASP A 433 -4.49 -0.95 -18.62
CA ASP A 433 -3.71 -1.40 -19.77
C ASP A 433 -2.63 -0.38 -20.18
N VAL A 434 -3.00 0.90 -20.31
CA VAL A 434 -2.03 1.97 -20.63
C VAL A 434 -1.10 2.25 -19.45
N ILE A 435 -1.55 2.10 -18.21
CA ILE A 435 -0.67 2.21 -17.03
C ILE A 435 0.42 1.13 -17.08
N VAL A 436 0.06 -0.14 -17.31
CA VAL A 436 1.00 -1.26 -17.40
C VAL A 436 1.96 -1.09 -18.58
N LEU A 437 1.44 -0.73 -19.77
CA LEU A 437 2.24 -0.55 -20.98
C LEU A 437 3.23 0.61 -20.82
N SER A 438 2.77 1.77 -20.38
CA SER A 438 3.60 2.96 -20.20
C SER A 438 4.66 2.76 -19.12
N PHE A 439 4.31 2.11 -18.00
CA PHE A 439 5.27 1.74 -16.96
C PHE A 439 6.37 0.81 -17.49
N ALA A 440 5.99 -0.25 -18.23
CA ALA A 440 6.95 -1.17 -18.81
C ALA A 440 7.92 -0.47 -19.77
N ILE A 441 7.43 0.45 -20.62
CA ILE A 441 8.26 1.25 -21.52
C ILE A 441 9.21 2.15 -20.74
N CYS A 442 8.70 2.87 -19.73
CA CYS A 442 9.51 3.73 -18.86
C CYS A 442 10.68 2.96 -18.22
N GLU A 443 10.42 1.77 -17.70
CA GLU A 443 11.44 0.91 -17.08
C GLU A 443 12.43 0.30 -18.08
N LEU A 444 11.96 -0.17 -19.24
CA LEU A 444 12.84 -0.68 -20.30
C LEU A 444 13.77 0.42 -20.83
N MET A 445 13.27 1.64 -20.99
CA MET A 445 14.08 2.79 -21.40
C MET A 445 15.09 3.19 -20.31
N ARG A 446 14.69 3.19 -19.03
CA ARG A 446 15.59 3.47 -17.90
C ARG A 446 16.76 2.49 -17.86
N LYS A 447 16.48 1.18 -17.95
CA LYS A 447 17.53 0.14 -17.98
C LYS A 447 18.49 0.33 -19.17
N ARG A 448 17.98 0.72 -20.35
CA ARG A 448 18.81 1.05 -21.51
C ARG A 448 19.71 2.27 -21.28
N GLU A 449 19.18 3.34 -20.67
CA GLU A 449 19.96 4.53 -20.32
C GLU A 449 21.08 4.20 -19.32
N GLU A 450 20.80 3.32 -18.34
CA GLU A 450 21.77 2.79 -17.36
C GLU A 450 22.87 1.93 -18.02
N ASP A 451 22.50 1.00 -18.91
CA ASP A 451 23.47 0.16 -19.64
C ASP A 451 24.41 1.01 -20.51
N VAL A 452 23.90 2.07 -21.15
CA VAL A 452 24.72 2.99 -21.96
C VAL A 452 25.67 3.81 -21.08
N THR A 453 25.22 4.29 -19.92
CA THR A 453 26.06 5.07 -19.00
C THR A 453 27.14 4.23 -18.31
N VAL A 454 26.82 3.00 -17.90
CA VAL A 454 27.80 2.06 -17.35
C VAL A 454 28.88 1.75 -18.39
N ASN A 455 28.50 1.38 -19.61
CA ASN A 455 29.44 1.11 -20.68
C ASN A 455 30.32 2.32 -21.00
N ALA A 456 29.76 3.53 -21.11
CA ALA A 456 30.52 4.75 -21.36
C ALA A 456 31.53 5.07 -20.24
N THR A 457 31.19 4.76 -18.98
CA THR A 457 32.07 4.97 -17.82
C THR A 457 33.20 3.94 -17.78
N THR A 458 32.93 2.69 -18.19
CA THR A 458 33.95 1.64 -18.31
C THR A 458 34.97 1.96 -19.42
N TYR A 459 34.55 2.57 -20.54
CA TYR A 459 35.46 2.98 -21.61
C TYR A 459 36.29 4.24 -21.32
N MET A 460 35.89 5.08 -20.36
CA MET A 460 36.70 6.24 -19.95
C MET A 460 37.71 5.91 -18.84
N ASN A 461 37.56 4.78 -18.14
CA ASN A 461 38.43 4.33 -17.05
C ASN A 461 39.39 3.19 -17.45
N ALA A 462 39.37 2.78 -18.73
CA ALA A 462 40.32 1.86 -19.36
C ALA A 462 41.18 2.66 -20.36
#